data_AF-A0A971MRH3-F1
#
_entry.id   AF-A0A971MRH3-F1
#
_cell.length_a   1.000
_cell.length_b   1.000
_cell.length_c   1.000
_cell.angle_alpha   90.00
_cell.angle_beta   90.00
_cell.angle_gamma   90.00
#
_symmetry.space_group_name_H-M   'P 1'
#
loop_
_entity.id
_entity.type
_entity.pdbx_description
1 polymer ?
#
loop_
_entity_poly.entity_id
_entity_poly.type
_entity_poly.pdbx_seq_one_letter_code
_entity_poly.pdbx_strand_id
1 'polypeptide(L)'
;MLNYKTGIQKFILDRITQINDEIIINDPEYKELTAKSLELSKKYSDKLTTEDKEVIYEQEDTWTAQLCRHEEIIYAEALKDGILFGYLVALVWQGGEIKV
;
A
#
# COMPACT_ATOMS: atom_id res chain seq x y z
N MET A 1 -10.73 -8.83 -7.51
CA MET A 1 -9.64 -8.17 -8.27
C MET A 1 -10.17 -6.84 -8.78
N LEU A 2 -9.62 -5.71 -8.30
CA LEU A 2 -10.01 -4.38 -8.78
C LEU A 2 -9.60 -4.25 -10.26
N ASN A 3 -10.52 -3.83 -11.14
CA ASN A 3 -10.25 -3.70 -12.58
C ASN A 3 -10.80 -2.37 -13.10
N TYR A 4 -9.94 -1.36 -13.10
CA TYR A 4 -10.23 -0.04 -13.66
C TYR A 4 -9.69 0.03 -15.09
N LYS A 5 -10.55 0.40 -16.05
CA LYS A 5 -10.23 0.32 -17.50
C LYS A 5 -9.59 1.59 -18.08
N THR A 6 -9.80 2.76 -17.48
CA THR A 6 -9.30 4.06 -17.98
C THR A 6 -9.17 5.09 -16.86
N GLY A 7 -8.45 6.19 -17.10
CA GLY A 7 -8.40 7.36 -16.22
C GLY A 7 -7.41 7.23 -15.05
N ILE A 8 -7.48 8.18 -14.10
CA ILE A 8 -6.51 8.29 -12.99
C ILE A 8 -6.48 7.03 -12.09
N GLN A 9 -7.62 6.37 -11.90
CA GLN A 9 -7.72 5.13 -11.11
C GLN A 9 -6.95 3.99 -11.75
N LYS A 10 -7.03 3.84 -13.09
CA LYS A 10 -6.23 2.88 -13.82
C LYS A 10 -4.75 3.21 -13.74
N PHE A 11 -4.37 4.48 -13.93
CA PHE A 11 -2.99 4.91 -13.82
C PHE A 11 -2.38 4.60 -12.44
N ILE A 12 -3.11 4.89 -11.37
CA ILE A 12 -2.70 4.56 -10.00
C ILE A 12 -2.54 3.04 -9.83
N LEU A 13 -3.54 2.26 -10.24
CA LEU A 13 -3.48 0.80 -10.15
C LEU A 13 -2.31 0.22 -10.94
N ASP A 14 -2.11 0.64 -12.19
CA ASP A 14 -1.01 0.22 -13.05
C ASP A 14 0.34 0.55 -12.39
N ARG A 15 0.47 1.73 -11.77
CA ARG A 15 1.69 2.13 -11.08
C ARG A 15 1.95 1.32 -9.81
N ILE A 16 0.91 1.03 -9.02
CA ILE A 16 1.03 0.15 -7.84
C ILE A 16 1.46 -1.25 -8.26
N THR A 17 0.84 -1.81 -9.30
CA THR A 17 1.24 -3.11 -9.86
C THR A 17 2.70 -3.10 -10.31
N GLN A 18 3.11 -2.05 -11.03
CA GLN A 18 4.50 -1.92 -11.46
C GLN A 18 5.48 -1.86 -10.28
N ILE A 19 5.16 -1.10 -9.23
CA ILE A 19 6.00 -1.04 -8.01
C ILE A 19 6.11 -2.42 -7.38
N ASN A 20 4.99 -3.16 -7.28
CA ASN A 20 5.00 -4.52 -6.75
C ASN A 20 5.93 -5.45 -7.56
N ASP A 21 5.75 -5.45 -8.89
CA ASP A 21 6.38 -6.41 -9.79
C ASP A 21 7.85 -6.08 -10.10
N GLU A 22 8.24 -4.81 -10.01
CA GLU A 22 9.61 -4.38 -10.34
C GLU A 22 10.45 -4.11 -9.09
N ILE A 23 9.85 -3.58 -8.02
CA ILE A 23 10.57 -3.10 -6.84
C ILE A 23 10.40 -4.06 -5.68
N ILE A 24 9.16 -4.25 -5.19
CA ILE A 24 8.89 -5.01 -3.95
C ILE A 24 9.34 -6.46 -4.09
N ILE A 25 8.96 -7.14 -5.17
CA ILE A 25 9.32 -8.54 -5.39
C ILE A 25 10.82 -8.75 -5.58
N ASN A 26 11.60 -7.69 -5.79
CA ASN A 26 13.06 -7.77 -5.94
C ASN A 26 13.81 -7.29 -4.70
N ASP A 27 13.11 -6.68 -3.74
CA ASP A 27 13.71 -6.17 -2.52
C ASP A 27 14.20 -7.32 -1.61
N PRO A 28 15.50 -7.35 -1.25
CA PRO A 28 16.05 -8.43 -0.44
C PRO A 28 15.49 -8.50 0.98
N GLU A 29 15.25 -7.34 1.62
CA GLU A 29 14.74 -7.27 2.98
C GLU A 29 13.29 -7.76 3.04
N TYR A 30 12.46 -7.33 2.09
CA TYR A 30 11.09 -7.80 1.92
C TYR A 30 11.04 -9.33 1.76
N LYS A 31 11.92 -9.92 0.95
CA LYS A 31 12.02 -11.37 0.77
C LYS A 31 12.38 -12.09 2.06
N GLU A 32 13.38 -11.59 2.78
CA GLU A 32 13.82 -12.19 4.04
C GLU A 32 12.70 -12.18 5.08
N LEU A 33 12.03 -11.02 5.25
CA LEU A 33 10.90 -10.87 6.16
C LEU A 33 9.75 -11.80 5.78
N THR A 34 9.42 -11.91 4.49
CA THR A 34 8.37 -12.79 3.97
C THR A 34 8.70 -14.27 4.24
N ALA A 35 9.94 -14.69 3.95
CA ALA A 35 10.37 -16.07 4.17
C ALA A 35 10.29 -16.46 5.66
N LYS A 36 10.77 -15.57 6.55
CA LYS A 36 10.73 -15.77 8.00
C LYS A 36 9.30 -15.84 8.52
N SER A 37 8.43 -14.96 8.05
CA SER A 37 7.00 -14.98 8.39
C SER A 37 6.33 -16.30 7.99
N LEU A 38 6.58 -16.76 6.76
CA LEU A 38 6.03 -18.01 6.25
C LEU A 38 6.52 -19.24 7.04
N GLU A 39 7.80 -19.28 7.39
CA GLU A 39 8.37 -20.36 8.21
C GLU A 39 7.69 -20.43 9.60
N LEU A 40 7.55 -19.27 10.26
CA LEU A 40 6.88 -19.18 11.55
C LEU A 40 5.41 -19.61 11.43
N SER A 41 4.68 -19.05 10.47
CA SER A 41 3.27 -19.37 10.24
C SER A 41 3.06 -20.87 10.03
N LYS A 42 3.90 -21.52 9.20
CA LYS A 42 3.84 -22.97 9.00
C LYS A 42 4.11 -23.75 10.29
N LYS A 43 5.16 -23.37 11.03
CA LYS A 43 5.56 -24.04 12.28
C LYS A 43 4.47 -24.00 13.37
N TYR A 44 3.67 -22.94 13.42
CA TYR A 44 2.59 -22.80 14.40
C TYR A 44 1.25 -23.31 13.88
N SER A 45 0.96 -23.18 12.59
CA SER A 45 -0.28 -23.70 12.00
C SER A 45 -0.44 -25.21 12.24
N ASP A 46 0.62 -26.00 12.15
CA ASP A 46 0.55 -27.45 12.39
C ASP A 46 0.14 -27.83 13.83
N LYS A 47 0.16 -26.88 14.78
CA LYS A 47 -0.16 -27.10 16.19
C LYS A 47 -1.55 -26.60 16.60
N LEU A 48 -2.20 -25.84 15.72
CA LEU A 48 -3.49 -25.21 16.00
C LEU A 48 -4.65 -26.11 15.55
N THR A 49 -5.76 -26.04 16.27
CA THR A 49 -7.01 -26.66 15.82
C THR A 49 -7.56 -25.92 14.59
N THR A 50 -8.49 -26.53 13.85
CA THR A 50 -9.14 -25.86 12.73
C THR A 50 -9.86 -24.58 13.17
N GLU A 51 -10.54 -24.62 14.32
CA GLU A 51 -11.26 -23.47 14.89
C GLU A 51 -10.30 -22.32 15.23
N ASP A 52 -9.17 -22.61 15.88
CA ASP A 52 -8.16 -21.58 16.20
C ASP A 52 -7.58 -20.94 14.93
N LYS A 53 -7.38 -21.74 13.87
CA LYS A 53 -6.91 -21.22 12.58
C LYS A 53 -7.92 -20.27 11.95
N GLU A 54 -9.19 -20.63 11.96
CA GLU A 54 -10.25 -19.79 11.40
C GLU A 54 -10.32 -18.43 12.11
N VAL A 55 -10.25 -18.42 13.45
CA VAL A 55 -10.24 -17.18 14.24
C VAL A 55 -9.01 -16.32 13.93
N ILE A 56 -7.82 -16.94 13.84
CA ILE A 56 -6.58 -16.22 13.52
C ILE A 56 -6.65 -15.64 12.09
N TYR A 57 -7.14 -16.40 11.11
CA TYR A 57 -7.27 -15.90 9.74
C TYR A 57 -8.27 -14.74 9.65
N GLU A 58 -9.41 -14.81 10.35
CA GLU A 58 -10.36 -13.70 10.39
C GLU A 58 -9.75 -12.44 11.03
N GLN A 59 -8.95 -12.62 12.09
CA GLN A 59 -8.20 -11.53 12.72
C GLN A 59 -7.16 -10.93 11.76
N GLU A 60 -6.36 -11.77 11.08
CA GLU A 60 -5.33 -11.34 10.12
C GLU A 60 -5.95 -10.60 8.92
N ASP A 61 -7.08 -11.08 8.40
CA ASP A 61 -7.82 -10.42 7.32
C ASP A 61 -8.33 -9.04 7.77
N THR A 62 -8.90 -8.97 8.97
CA THR A 62 -9.40 -7.71 9.53
C THR A 62 -8.25 -6.72 9.76
N TRP A 63 -7.13 -7.19 10.32
CA TRP A 63 -5.94 -6.37 10.54
C TRP A 63 -5.36 -5.87 9.21
N THR A 64 -5.22 -6.75 8.22
CA THR A 64 -4.76 -6.39 6.88
C THR A 64 -5.65 -5.32 6.26
N ALA A 65 -6.97 -5.49 6.35
CA ALA A 65 -7.92 -4.50 5.83
C ALA A 65 -7.78 -3.14 6.53
N GLN A 66 -7.56 -3.12 7.85
CA GLN A 66 -7.31 -1.90 8.60
C GLN A 66 -6.00 -1.20 8.16
N LEU A 67 -4.91 -1.97 7.99
CA LEU A 67 -3.64 -1.44 7.48
C LEU A 67 -3.80 -0.85 6.09
N CYS A 68 -4.43 -1.58 5.16
CA CYS A 68 -4.69 -1.08 3.81
C CYS A 68 -5.50 0.22 3.84
N ARG A 69 -6.53 0.30 4.69
CA ARG A 69 -7.33 1.53 4.81
C ARG A 69 -6.53 2.70 5.39
N HIS A 70 -5.66 2.43 6.36
CA HIS A 70 -4.77 3.42 6.94
C HIS A 70 -3.79 3.98 5.89
N GLU A 71 -3.15 3.10 5.13
CA GLU A 71 -2.24 3.48 4.05
C GLU A 71 -2.94 4.26 2.94
N GLU A 72 -4.15 3.84 2.53
CA GLU A 72 -4.95 4.56 1.55
C GLU A 72 -5.19 6.02 1.97
N ILE A 73 -5.52 6.25 3.25
CA ILE A 73 -5.72 7.61 3.79
C ILE A 73 -4.41 8.40 3.74
N ILE A 74 -3.29 7.83 4.18
CA ILE A 74 -1.98 8.50 4.17
C ILE A 74 -1.58 8.89 2.74
N TYR A 75 -1.67 7.96 1.79
CA TYR A 75 -1.28 8.21 0.41
C TYR A 75 -2.23 9.21 -0.29
N ALA A 76 -3.52 9.19 0.03
CA ALA A 76 -4.46 10.17 -0.51
C ALA A 76 -4.15 11.60 -0.04
N GLU A 77 -3.85 11.80 1.24
CA GLU A 77 -3.45 13.11 1.76
C GLU A 77 -2.09 13.54 1.20
N ALA A 78 -1.10 12.64 1.15
CA ALA A 78 0.21 12.95 0.56
C ALA A 78 0.13 13.33 -0.92
N LEU A 79 -0.75 12.69 -1.69
CA LEU A 79 -1.00 13.04 -3.10
C LEU A 79 -1.62 14.43 -3.22
N LYS A 80 -2.61 14.75 -2.39
CA LYS A 80 -3.25 16.08 -2.35
C LYS A 80 -2.23 17.16 -2.01
N ASP A 81 -1.38 16.92 -1.01
CA ASP A 81 -0.32 17.83 -0.60
C ASP A 81 0.70 18.03 -1.74
N GLY A 82 1.08 16.96 -2.43
CA GLY A 82 1.96 17.01 -3.60
C GLY A 82 1.39 17.83 -4.77
N ILE A 83 0.08 17.68 -5.06
CA ILE A 83 -0.61 18.46 -6.08
C ILE A 83 -0.65 19.95 -5.69
N LEU A 84 -1.00 20.25 -4.45
CA LEU A 84 -1.05 21.63 -3.94
C LEU A 84 0.32 22.29 -4.00
N PHE A 85 1.37 21.57 -3.57
CA PHE A 85 2.74 22.03 -3.65
C PHE A 85 3.18 22.29 -5.10
N GLY A 86 2.90 21.36 -6.01
CA GLY A 86 3.19 21.53 -7.44
C GLY A 86 2.50 22.77 -8.04
N TYR A 87 1.25 23.03 -7.66
CA TYR A 87 0.53 24.22 -8.07
C TYR A 87 1.19 25.51 -7.55
N LEU A 88 1.59 25.54 -6.27
CA LEU A 88 2.28 26.68 -5.68
C LEU A 88 3.61 26.97 -6.39
N VAL A 89 4.40 25.92 -6.68
CA VAL A 89 5.66 26.06 -7.44
C VAL A 89 5.40 26.64 -8.82
N ALA A 90 4.37 26.17 -9.54
CA ALA A 90 4.01 26.70 -10.85
C ALA A 90 3.57 28.18 -10.79
N LEU A 91 2.83 28.57 -9.75
CA LEU A 91 2.37 29.94 -9.55
C LEU A 91 3.53 30.91 -9.30
N VAL A 92 4.48 30.53 -8.44
CA VAL A 92 5.70 31.32 -8.21
C VAL A 92 6.56 31.39 -9.47
N TRP A 93 6.71 30.28 -10.20
CA TRP A 93 7.47 30.26 -11.46
C TRP A 93 6.91 31.22 -12.51
N GLN A 94 5.59 31.43 -12.53
CA GLN A 94 4.92 32.36 -13.44
C GLN A 94 4.92 33.82 -12.93
N GLY A 95 5.63 34.11 -11.83
CA GLY A 95 5.69 35.44 -11.23
C GLY A 95 4.46 35.80 -10.39
N GLY A 96 3.63 34.84 -10.03
CA GLY A 96 2.54 35.03 -9.09
C GLY A 96 3.06 35.19 -7.65
N GLU A 97 2.45 36.08 -6.88
CA GLU A 97 2.75 36.27 -5.46
C GLU A 97 1.86 35.36 -4.60
N ILE A 98 2.48 34.58 -3.70
CA ILE A 98 1.74 33.86 -2.65
C ILE A 98 1.56 34.83 -1.49
N LYS A 99 0.31 35.28 -1.27
CA LYS A 99 -0.06 36.02 -0.06
C LYS A 99 -0.36 35.00 1.04
N VAL A 100 0.52 34.96 2.03
CA VAL A 100 0.36 34.17 3.27
C VAL A 100 -0.48 34.95 4.26
#